data_AF-A0A7K0NLY6-F1
#
_entry.id   AF-A0A7K0NLY6-F1
#
_cell.length_a   1.000
_cell.length_b   1.000
_cell.length_c   1.000
_cell.angle_alpha   90.00
_cell.angle_beta   90.00
_cell.angle_gamma   90.00
#
_symmetry.space_group_name_H-M   'P 1'
#
loop_
_entity.id
_entity.type
_entity.pdbx_description
1 polymer ?
#
loop_
_entity_poly.entity_id
_entity_poly.type
_entity_poly.pdbx_seq_one_letter_code
_entity_poly.pdbx_strand_id
1 'polypeptide(L)'
;MKKSASTIALVAVLALFSGSGSAIAAETTPKPISAERAAYQTALAAHKAAIATYRAGATSAYAAHKSALATAKTTRDASLASATTSAAKIAARAAHKSAVTTAKTALDAALAARGAKPVAPVKPVALVKAAQ
;
A
#
# COMPACT_ATOMS: atom_id res chain seq x y z
N MET A 1 -17.16 -28.33 -28.79
CA MET A 1 -17.17 -28.44 -27.31
C MET A 1 -15.75 -28.71 -26.81
N LYS A 2 -15.06 -27.73 -26.21
CA LYS A 2 -14.07 -27.96 -25.14
C LYS A 2 -13.72 -26.64 -24.44
N LYS A 3 -13.56 -26.74 -23.13
CA LYS A 3 -13.86 -25.74 -22.09
C LYS A 3 -12.74 -24.72 -21.86
N SER A 4 -13.13 -23.52 -21.42
CA SER A 4 -12.29 -22.46 -20.85
C SER A 4 -11.40 -22.93 -19.68
N ALA A 5 -10.24 -22.29 -19.54
CA ALA A 5 -9.56 -22.12 -18.25
C ALA A 5 -8.66 -20.87 -18.28
N SER A 6 -9.23 -19.72 -17.88
CA SER A 6 -8.48 -18.64 -17.24
C SER A 6 -7.95 -19.15 -15.91
N THR A 7 -6.65 -19.24 -15.69
CA THR A 7 -6.05 -19.48 -14.37
C THR A 7 -4.55 -19.12 -14.40
N ILE A 8 -4.21 -17.99 -13.78
CA ILE A 8 -2.98 -17.80 -12.99
C ILE A 8 -1.65 -17.80 -13.75
N ALA A 9 -1.23 -16.62 -14.23
CA ALA A 9 0.18 -16.26 -14.34
C ALA A 9 0.50 -15.25 -13.22
N LEU A 10 0.48 -15.76 -11.99
CA LEU A 10 1.00 -15.10 -10.80
C LEU A 10 2.34 -15.77 -10.46
N VAL A 11 3.29 -14.98 -9.97
CA VAL A 11 4.51 -15.42 -9.24
C VAL A 11 5.73 -15.76 -10.11
N ALA A 12 6.48 -14.73 -10.53
CA ALA A 12 7.94 -14.85 -10.67
C ALA A 12 8.58 -14.22 -9.43
N VAL A 13 8.79 -15.07 -8.41
CA VAL A 13 9.46 -14.75 -7.16
C VAL A 13 10.96 -14.54 -7.41
N LEU A 14 11.41 -13.34 -7.03
CA LEU A 14 12.65 -13.04 -6.31
C LEU A 14 13.63 -14.23 -6.12
N ALA A 15 14.53 -14.46 -7.08
CA ALA A 15 15.73 -15.25 -6.84
C ALA A 15 16.75 -14.38 -6.07
N LEU A 16 16.59 -14.44 -4.75
CA LEU A 16 17.51 -13.98 -3.73
C LEU A 16 18.87 -14.66 -3.91
N PHE A 17 19.91 -13.84 -3.85
CA PHE A 17 21.31 -14.14 -3.58
C PHE A 17 21.52 -15.49 -2.86
N SER A 18 21.90 -16.52 -3.61
CA SER A 18 22.45 -17.76 -3.06
C SER A 18 23.97 -17.69 -3.19
N GLY A 19 24.63 -17.57 -2.05
CA GLY A 19 26.08 -17.64 -1.98
C GLY A 19 26.57 -19.01 -2.42
N SER A 20 27.50 -19.01 -3.37
CA SER A 20 28.45 -20.09 -3.60
C SER A 20 29.73 -19.40 -4.06
N GLY A 21 30.78 -19.51 -3.26
CA GLY A 21 32.04 -18.83 -3.47
C GLY A 21 32.63 -19.16 -4.85
N SER A 22 32.71 -18.15 -5.71
CA SER A 22 33.72 -18.09 -6.75
C SER A 22 34.64 -16.96 -6.36
N ALA A 23 35.92 -17.29 -6.18
CA ALA A 23 36.97 -16.36 -5.84
C ALA A 23 36.88 -15.12 -6.73
N ILE A 24 36.61 -13.94 -6.15
CA ILE A 24 36.93 -12.70 -6.84
C ILE A 24 38.46 -12.58 -6.81
N ALA A 25 39.08 -12.97 -7.91
CA ALA A 25 40.41 -12.52 -8.26
C ALA A 25 40.45 -10.99 -8.05
N ALA A 26 41.50 -10.53 -7.39
CA ALA A 26 41.80 -9.12 -7.23
C ALA A 26 42.03 -8.52 -8.62
N GLU A 27 40.97 -7.97 -9.22
CA GLU A 27 41.08 -7.14 -10.41
C GLU A 27 40.46 -5.79 -10.10
N THR A 28 41.33 -4.80 -9.97
CA THR A 28 41.04 -3.39 -9.78
C THR A 28 40.41 -2.80 -11.04
N THR A 29 39.23 -3.25 -11.43
CA THR A 29 38.39 -2.54 -12.39
C THR A 29 37.55 -1.50 -11.62
N PRO A 30 37.75 -0.19 -11.83
CA PRO A 30 36.86 0.82 -11.30
C PRO A 30 35.50 0.62 -11.98
N LYS A 31 34.52 0.06 -11.25
CA LYS A 31 33.13 0.04 -11.71
C LYS A 31 32.71 1.50 -11.97
N PRO A 32 32.20 1.85 -13.17
CA PRO A 32 32.04 3.25 -13.52
C PRO A 32 31.00 3.87 -12.59
N ILE A 33 31.48 4.80 -11.76
CA ILE A 33 30.74 5.59 -10.77
C ILE A 33 29.47 6.23 -11.41
N SER A 34 29.50 6.48 -12.72
CA SER A 34 28.37 6.96 -13.53
C SER A 34 27.21 5.95 -13.64
N ALA A 35 27.49 4.66 -13.84
CA ALA A 35 26.47 3.62 -13.94
C ALA A 35 25.76 3.39 -12.60
N GLU A 36 26.51 3.43 -11.50
CA GLU A 36 25.97 3.32 -10.14
C GLU A 36 25.14 4.56 -9.76
N ARG A 37 25.57 5.76 -10.20
CA ARG A 37 24.78 7.00 -10.07
C ARG A 37 23.49 6.93 -10.87
N ALA A 38 23.53 6.44 -12.12
CA ALA A 38 22.34 6.30 -12.97
C ALA A 38 21.33 5.30 -12.36
N ALA A 39 21.82 4.15 -11.90
CA ALA A 39 20.99 3.17 -11.20
C ALA A 39 20.35 3.73 -9.92
N TYR A 40 21.11 4.49 -9.12
CA TYR A 40 20.60 5.16 -7.93
C TYR A 40 19.51 6.21 -8.26
N GLN A 41 19.69 7.00 -9.32
CA GLN A 41 18.70 7.99 -9.75
C GLN A 41 17.40 7.32 -10.25
N THR A 42 17.51 6.23 -11.00
CA THR A 42 16.35 5.44 -11.43
C THR A 42 15.62 4.84 -10.22
N ALA A 43 16.35 4.29 -9.25
CA ALA A 43 15.76 3.76 -8.02
C ALA A 43 15.07 4.87 -7.19
N LEU A 44 15.61 6.09 -7.15
CA LEU A 44 14.97 7.24 -6.51
C LEU A 44 13.68 7.66 -7.23
N ALA A 45 13.67 7.67 -8.56
CA ALA A 45 12.47 8.00 -9.33
C ALA A 45 11.36 6.97 -9.07
N ALA A 46 11.70 5.68 -9.08
CA ALA A 46 10.78 4.59 -8.72
C ALA A 46 10.28 4.72 -7.27
N HIS A 47 11.16 5.07 -6.32
CA HIS A 47 10.78 5.29 -4.91
C HIS A 47 9.80 6.46 -4.75
N LYS A 48 10.04 7.59 -5.43
CA LYS A 48 9.14 8.74 -5.41
C LYS A 48 7.75 8.38 -5.94
N ALA A 49 7.69 7.67 -7.07
CA ALA A 49 6.43 7.20 -7.64
C ALA A 49 5.70 6.25 -6.67
N ALA A 50 6.42 5.29 -6.07
CA ALA A 50 5.86 4.36 -5.10
C ALA A 50 5.32 5.07 -3.85
N ILE A 51 6.02 6.07 -3.32
CA ILE A 51 5.56 6.87 -2.18
C ILE A 51 4.34 7.71 -2.54
N ALA A 52 4.29 8.30 -3.74
CA ALA A 52 3.12 9.05 -4.19
C ALA A 52 1.88 8.14 -4.21
N THR A 53 1.99 6.95 -4.79
CA THR A 53 0.90 5.94 -4.82
C THR A 53 0.51 5.50 -3.41
N TYR A 54 1.47 5.23 -2.53
CA TYR A 54 1.24 4.87 -1.14
C TYR A 54 0.42 5.97 -0.41
N ARG A 55 0.79 7.24 -0.59
CA ARG A 55 0.08 8.36 0.04
C ARG A 55 -1.31 8.56 -0.56
N ALA A 56 -1.45 8.46 -1.88
CA ALA A 56 -2.74 8.58 -2.55
C ALA A 56 -3.73 7.52 -2.06
N GLY A 57 -3.28 6.26 -1.91
CA GLY A 57 -4.09 5.18 -1.37
C GLY A 57 -4.52 5.40 0.09
N ALA A 58 -3.68 6.05 0.91
CA ALA A 58 -4.08 6.47 2.25
C ALA A 58 -5.22 7.49 2.21
N THR A 59 -5.03 8.55 1.42
CA THR A 59 -5.98 9.65 1.31
C THR A 59 -7.33 9.16 0.78
N SER A 60 -7.34 8.28 -0.22
CA SER A 60 -8.59 7.72 -0.77
C SER A 60 -9.32 6.84 0.25
N ALA A 61 -8.60 6.00 1.00
CA ALA A 61 -9.18 5.17 2.05
C ALA A 61 -9.82 6.01 3.16
N TYR A 62 -9.14 7.07 3.62
CA TYR A 62 -9.70 7.98 4.62
C TYR A 62 -10.88 8.80 4.09
N ALA A 63 -10.84 9.25 2.83
CA ALA A 63 -11.94 9.96 2.21
C ALA A 63 -13.19 9.06 2.09
N ALA A 64 -13.02 7.81 1.66
CA ALA A 64 -14.09 6.82 1.60
C ALA A 64 -14.68 6.53 3.00
N HIS A 65 -13.83 6.34 4.01
CA HIS A 65 -14.28 6.15 5.38
C HIS A 65 -15.08 7.35 5.90
N LYS A 66 -14.61 8.58 5.67
CA LYS A 66 -15.32 9.81 6.05
C LYS A 66 -16.69 9.90 5.38
N SER A 67 -16.77 9.58 4.08
CA SER A 67 -18.03 9.55 3.34
C SER A 67 -18.99 8.49 3.90
N ALA A 68 -18.49 7.28 4.19
CA ALA A 68 -19.29 6.21 4.78
C ALA A 68 -19.86 6.60 6.16
N LEU A 69 -19.06 7.26 7.01
CA LEU A 69 -19.54 7.77 8.30
C LEU A 69 -20.58 8.87 8.16
N ALA A 70 -20.41 9.78 7.19
CA ALA A 70 -21.40 10.82 6.92
C ALA A 70 -22.74 10.21 6.49
N THR A 71 -22.73 9.25 5.56
CA THR A 71 -23.92 8.52 5.13
C THR A 71 -24.56 7.77 6.30
N ALA A 72 -23.78 7.01 7.07
CA ALA A 72 -24.28 6.27 8.24
C ALA A 72 -24.91 7.20 9.28
N LYS A 73 -24.37 8.41 9.46
CA LYS A 73 -24.90 9.44 10.35
C LYS A 73 -26.26 9.94 9.86
N THR A 74 -26.34 10.33 8.59
CA THR A 74 -27.56 10.81 7.92
C THR A 74 -28.67 9.76 7.96
N THR A 75 -28.36 8.50 7.61
CA THR A 75 -29.32 7.39 7.69
C THR A 75 -29.86 7.22 9.11
N ARG A 76 -28.98 7.26 10.11
CA ARG A 76 -29.38 7.14 11.52
C ARG A 76 -30.24 8.32 11.97
N ASP A 77 -29.93 9.54 11.56
CA ASP A 77 -30.76 10.72 11.88
C ASP A 77 -32.16 10.60 11.25
N ALA A 78 -32.23 10.21 9.98
CA ALA A 78 -33.49 9.98 9.28
C ALA A 78 -34.32 8.86 9.94
N SER A 79 -33.69 7.74 10.32
CA SER A 79 -34.36 6.65 11.03
C SER A 79 -34.82 7.05 12.43
N LEU A 80 -34.06 7.89 13.14
CA LEU A 80 -34.48 8.37 14.46
C LEU A 80 -35.62 9.40 14.39
N ALA A 81 -35.67 10.21 13.32
CA ALA A 81 -36.74 11.17 13.10
C ALA A 81 -38.09 10.49 12.83
N SER A 82 -38.09 9.34 12.14
CA SER A 82 -39.31 8.56 11.87
C SER A 82 -39.65 7.52 12.95
N ALA A 83 -38.72 7.20 13.85
CA ALA A 83 -38.93 6.20 14.89
C ALA A 83 -39.80 6.72 16.05
N THR A 84 -41.06 6.28 16.09
CA THR A 84 -42.02 6.64 17.15
C THR A 84 -41.92 5.76 18.40
N THR A 85 -41.23 4.61 18.33
CA THR A 85 -41.08 3.67 19.45
C THR A 85 -39.64 3.58 19.95
N SER A 86 -39.45 3.27 21.23
CA SER A 86 -38.13 3.04 21.82
C SER A 86 -37.39 1.89 21.14
N ALA A 87 -38.09 0.83 20.76
CA ALA A 87 -37.52 -0.30 20.03
C ALA A 87 -36.95 0.11 18.67
N ALA A 88 -37.68 0.92 17.88
CA ALA A 88 -37.20 1.43 16.60
C ALA A 88 -35.97 2.34 16.76
N LYS A 89 -35.93 3.16 17.81
CA LYS A 89 -34.76 4.00 18.13
C LYS A 89 -33.53 3.17 18.50
N ILE A 90 -33.71 2.08 19.25
CA ILE A 90 -32.63 1.14 19.58
C ILE A 90 -32.12 0.46 18.32
N ALA A 91 -33.02 -0.02 17.45
CA ALA A 91 -32.66 -0.65 16.18
C ALA A 91 -31.88 0.30 15.26
N ALA A 92 -32.29 1.57 15.14
CA ALA A 92 -31.57 2.57 14.36
C ALA A 92 -30.15 2.83 14.89
N ARG A 93 -29.98 2.89 16.22
CA ARG A 93 -28.65 3.03 16.85
C ARG A 93 -27.79 1.78 16.67
N ALA A 94 -28.38 0.59 16.76
CA ALA A 94 -27.69 -0.68 16.51
C ALA A 94 -27.22 -0.79 15.05
N ALA A 95 -28.06 -0.42 14.09
CA ALA A 95 -27.72 -0.36 12.67
C ALA A 95 -26.58 0.64 12.41
N HIS A 96 -26.62 1.82 13.04
CA HIS A 96 -25.53 2.79 12.96
C HIS A 96 -24.21 2.23 13.50
N LYS A 97 -24.24 1.58 14.68
CA LYS A 97 -23.05 0.95 15.26
C LYS A 97 -22.47 -0.11 14.32
N SER A 98 -23.32 -0.96 13.75
CA SER A 98 -22.90 -1.96 12.77
C SER A 98 -22.27 -1.30 11.53
N ALA A 99 -22.86 -0.24 11.00
CA ALA A 99 -22.33 0.48 9.84
C ALA A 99 -20.95 1.11 10.13
N VAL A 100 -20.76 1.68 11.32
CA VAL A 100 -19.46 2.22 11.76
C VAL A 100 -18.41 1.12 11.89
N THR A 101 -18.76 -0.03 12.47
CA THR A 101 -17.86 -1.19 12.55
C THR A 101 -17.45 -1.66 11.16
N THR A 102 -18.41 -1.82 10.24
CA THR A 102 -18.11 -2.22 8.84
C THR A 102 -17.23 -1.19 8.14
N ALA A 103 -17.50 0.11 8.29
CA ALA A 103 -16.68 1.17 7.72
C ALA A 103 -15.25 1.12 8.25
N LYS A 104 -15.09 0.90 9.57
CA LYS A 104 -13.78 0.74 10.19
C LYS A 104 -13.04 -0.50 9.66
N THR A 105 -13.71 -1.65 9.58
CA THR A 105 -13.11 -2.87 9.00
C THR A 105 -12.67 -2.65 7.55
N ALA A 106 -13.46 -1.93 6.75
CA ALA A 106 -13.09 -1.59 5.38
C ALA A 106 -11.87 -0.65 5.31
N LEU A 107 -11.77 0.33 6.23
CA LEU A 107 -10.59 1.19 6.35
C LEU A 107 -9.36 0.38 6.74
N ASP A 108 -9.46 -0.47 7.76
CA ASP A 108 -8.35 -1.30 8.24
C ASP A 108 -7.87 -2.25 7.13
N ALA A 109 -8.79 -2.86 6.37
CA ALA A 109 -8.48 -3.69 5.21
C ALA A 109 -7.80 -2.88 4.08
N ALA A 110 -8.26 -1.67 3.79
CA ALA A 110 -7.64 -0.80 2.79
C ALA A 110 -6.23 -0.34 3.20
N LEU A 111 -6.02 -0.08 4.50
CA LEU A 111 -4.70 0.25 5.04
C LEU A 111 -3.76 -0.95 5.02
N ALA A 112 -4.25 -2.16 5.31
CA ALA A 112 -3.48 -3.40 5.21
C ALA A 112 -3.09 -3.72 3.75
N ALA A 113 -4.04 -3.55 2.81
CA ALA A 113 -3.81 -3.78 1.38
C ALA A 113 -2.75 -2.84 0.77
N ARG A 114 -2.50 -1.68 1.39
CA ARG A 114 -1.45 -0.75 0.97
C ARG A 114 -0.04 -1.32 1.13
N GLY A 115 0.14 -2.29 2.03
CA GLY A 115 1.43 -2.94 2.27
C GLY A 115 2.47 -2.03 2.93
N ALA A 116 3.73 -2.47 2.92
CA ALA A 116 4.83 -1.78 3.57
C ALA A 116 5.14 -0.43 2.89
N LYS A 117 5.57 0.55 3.70
CA LYS A 117 6.08 1.82 3.18
C LYS A 117 7.30 1.55 2.29
N PRO A 118 7.35 2.07 1.06
CA PRO A 118 8.51 1.94 0.18
C PRO A 118 9.81 2.41 0.86
N VAL A 119 10.82 1.55 0.89
CA VAL A 119 12.14 1.82 1.49
C VAL A 119 12.96 2.67 0.53
N ALA A 120 13.61 3.70 1.06
CA ALA A 120 14.48 4.56 0.25
C ALA A 120 15.71 3.77 -0.24
N PRO A 121 16.14 3.96 -1.51
CA PRO A 121 17.34 3.31 -2.00
C PRO A 121 18.57 3.80 -1.21
N VAL A 122 19.44 2.86 -0.84
CA VAL A 122 20.69 3.16 -0.14
C VAL A 122 21.68 3.76 -1.13
N LYS A 123 22.32 4.87 -0.76
CA LYS A 123 23.39 5.48 -1.57
C LYS A 123 24.58 4.53 -1.66
N PRO A 124 25.07 4.16 -2.85
CA PRO A 124 26.28 3.36 -2.99
C PRO A 124 27.49 4.02 -2.33
N VAL A 125 28.28 3.26 -1.57
CA VAL A 125 29.49 3.73 -0.86
C VAL A 125 30.52 4.32 -1.83
N ALA A 126 30.58 3.82 -3.07
CA ALA A 126 31.42 4.36 -4.14
C ALA A 126 31.06 5.81 -4.51
N LEU A 127 29.78 6.21 -4.41
CA LEU A 127 29.36 7.60 -4.61
C LEU A 127 29.70 8.50 -3.42
N VAL A 128 29.83 7.93 -2.21
CA VAL A 128 30.20 8.67 -1.00
C VAL A 128 31.70 8.94 -0.97
N LYS A 129 32.52 7.95 -1.35
CA LYS A 129 33.98 8.05 -1.37
C LYS A 129 34.52 8.96 -2.49
N ALA A 130 33.77 9.14 -3.58
CA ALA A 130 34.14 10.03 -4.69
C ALA A 130 33.82 11.52 -4.45
N ALA A 131 33.21 11.87 -3.31
CA ALA A 131 32.84 13.24 -2.95
C ALA A 131 33.61 13.78 -1.73
N GLN A 132 34.55 13.01 -1.18
CA GLN A 132 35.54 13.43 -0.19
C GLN A 132 36.87 13.71 -0.90
#